data_AF-A8UKZ5-F1
#
_entry.id   AF-A8UKZ5-F1
#
_cell.length_a   1.000
_cell.length_b   1.000
_cell.length_c   1.000
_cell.angle_alpha   90.00
_cell.angle_beta   90.00
_cell.angle_gamma   90.00
#
_symmetry.space_group_name_H-M   'P 1'
#
loop_
_entity.id
_entity.type
_entity.pdbx_description
1 polymer ?
#
loop_
_entity_poly.entity_id
_entity_poly.type
_entity_poly.pdbx_seq_one_letter_code
_entity_poly.pdbx_strand_id
1 'polypeptide(L)'
;MLKNILVFLFLFSLPSYAQVETKPIIYLNENLEQIDQISFSEKVLKSIYRENTTTHDSVIVKSLFKTYDFGSFKETELLQVKDLLRKYLNVKDFDKNLILVFKDSLLGYTHYSKSIQNRRNIDETDIISEKEYIKRRQYYDSRQKKCKKFAKKNNATPLYTYSENIDFNFKSKYHNKYKLPDVIKSIFFKNVKRGHIILKPNGQYFYYSFLTQAQVKKMLESDWKPFIKDFNTVKSDPKKYSLEFIEKMYEDFENEMRVEIMRHSKQSKKEKGTPNITSGRITPPNCFTHASF
;
A
#
# COMPACT_ATOMS: atom_id res chain seq x y z
N MET A 1 22.34 18.58 -66.48
CA MET A 1 21.89 17.53 -65.52
C MET A 1 22.28 17.81 -64.07
N LEU A 2 23.49 18.33 -63.76
CA LEU A 2 23.92 18.62 -62.38
C LEU A 2 22.98 19.55 -61.58
N LYS A 3 22.36 20.54 -62.25
CA LYS A 3 21.46 21.52 -61.61
C LYS A 3 20.18 20.90 -61.01
N ASN A 4 19.69 19.80 -61.59
CA ASN A 4 18.47 19.13 -61.11
C ASN A 4 18.76 18.16 -59.95
N ILE A 5 20.01 17.70 -59.79
CA ILE A 5 20.45 16.84 -58.68
C ILE A 5 20.56 17.65 -57.39
N LEU A 6 20.98 18.92 -57.48
CA LEU A 6 21.17 19.80 -56.33
C LEU A 6 19.84 20.22 -55.68
N VAL A 7 18.78 20.39 -56.49
CA VAL A 7 17.41 20.65 -56.00
C VAL A 7 16.84 19.42 -55.29
N PHE A 8 17.17 18.21 -55.78
CA PHE A 8 16.74 16.96 -55.16
C PHE A 8 17.43 16.75 -53.80
N LEU A 9 18.73 17.07 -53.69
CA LEU A 9 19.46 17.00 -52.42
C LEU A 9 18.95 17.99 -51.35
N PHE A 10 18.44 19.15 -51.76
CA PHE A 10 17.88 20.15 -50.84
C PHE A 10 16.47 19.76 -50.32
N LEU A 11 15.72 18.96 -51.08
CA LEU A 11 14.40 18.45 -50.66
C LEU A 11 14.48 17.30 -49.65
N PHE A 12 15.59 16.55 -49.63
CA PHE A 12 15.84 15.47 -48.66
C PHE A 12 16.63 15.93 -47.41
N SER A 13 17.10 17.18 -47.38
CA SER A 13 17.83 17.73 -46.24
C SER A 13 16.95 18.57 -45.29
N LEU A 14 15.63 18.56 -45.44
CA LEU A 14 14.77 18.95 -44.33
C LEU A 14 14.95 17.85 -43.28
N PRO A 15 15.71 18.11 -42.20
CA PRO A 15 15.93 17.10 -41.20
C PRO A 15 14.56 16.66 -40.72
N SER A 16 14.35 15.36 -40.71
CA SER A 16 13.35 14.71 -39.91
C SER A 16 13.58 15.12 -38.45
N TYR A 17 13.19 16.33 -38.08
CA TYR A 17 12.61 16.62 -36.78
C TYR A 17 11.29 15.85 -36.76
N ALA A 18 11.39 14.51 -36.81
CA ALA A 18 10.47 13.67 -36.12
C ALA A 18 10.53 14.25 -34.71
N GLN A 19 9.54 15.08 -34.38
CA GLN A 19 9.23 15.41 -33.02
C GLN A 19 9.17 14.03 -32.37
N VAL A 20 10.21 13.69 -31.61
CA VAL A 20 10.06 12.68 -30.59
C VAL A 20 8.95 13.30 -29.76
N GLU A 21 7.70 12.89 -30.01
CA GLU A 21 6.53 13.41 -29.33
C GLU A 21 6.76 13.04 -27.87
N THR A 22 7.42 13.95 -27.15
CA THR A 22 7.59 13.86 -25.72
C THR A 22 6.20 14.11 -25.20
N LYS A 23 5.50 13.00 -24.93
CA LYS A 23 4.16 13.03 -24.35
C LYS A 23 4.13 14.09 -23.24
N PRO A 24 3.20 15.06 -23.28
CA PRO A 24 3.09 16.04 -22.21
C PRO A 24 3.04 15.34 -20.84
N ILE A 25 3.70 15.95 -19.85
CA ILE A 25 3.76 15.42 -18.49
C ILE A 25 2.87 16.30 -17.60
N ILE A 26 1.87 15.69 -16.99
CA ILE A 26 0.98 16.34 -16.01
C ILE A 26 1.42 15.92 -14.61
N TYR A 27 1.65 16.89 -13.73
CA TYR A 27 2.01 16.68 -12.34
C TYR A 27 0.82 16.99 -11.44
N LEU A 28 0.38 16.01 -10.65
CA LEU A 28 -0.76 16.12 -9.75
C LEU A 28 -0.31 15.94 -8.30
N ASN A 29 -0.85 16.78 -7.40
CA ASN A 29 -0.63 16.66 -5.97
C ASN A 29 -1.48 15.53 -5.34
N GLU A 30 -1.38 15.37 -4.01
CA GLU A 30 -2.12 14.34 -3.26
C GLU A 30 -3.65 14.47 -3.33
N ASN A 31 -4.16 15.64 -3.73
CA ASN A 31 -5.57 15.94 -3.89
C ASN A 31 -6.05 15.81 -5.35
N LEU A 32 -5.15 15.48 -6.28
CA LEU A 32 -5.33 15.48 -7.74
C LEU A 32 -5.42 16.86 -8.39
N GLU A 33 -4.94 17.90 -7.70
CA GLU A 33 -4.82 19.23 -8.28
C GLU A 33 -3.49 19.33 -9.02
N GLN A 34 -3.49 20.00 -10.18
CA GLN A 34 -2.28 20.20 -10.96
C GLN A 34 -1.29 21.10 -10.21
N ILE A 35 -0.03 20.70 -10.19
CA ILE A 35 1.09 21.47 -9.62
C ILE A 35 2.23 21.57 -10.63
N ASP A 36 3.17 22.49 -10.41
CA ASP A 36 4.37 22.57 -11.24
C ASP A 36 5.37 21.45 -10.92
N GLN A 37 6.30 21.21 -11.85
CA GLN A 37 7.30 20.16 -11.73
C GLN A 37 8.22 20.34 -10.52
N ILE A 38 8.59 21.58 -10.16
CA ILE A 38 9.53 21.85 -9.06
C ILE A 38 8.85 21.48 -7.74
N SER A 39 7.63 21.99 -7.51
CA SER A 39 6.81 21.64 -6.35
C SER A 39 6.57 20.12 -6.24
N PHE A 40 6.36 19.45 -7.37
CA PHE A 40 6.22 17.99 -7.40
C PHE A 40 7.51 17.30 -6.97
N SER A 41 8.64 17.64 -7.58
CA SER A 41 9.95 17.06 -7.28
C SER A 41 10.34 17.25 -5.81
N GLU A 42 10.14 18.46 -5.25
CA GLU A 42 10.40 18.73 -3.83
C GLU A 42 9.55 17.85 -2.91
N LYS A 43 8.27 17.66 -3.23
CA LYS A 43 7.39 16.77 -2.46
C LYS A 43 7.79 15.31 -2.57
N VAL A 44 8.21 14.82 -3.74
CA VAL A 44 8.66 13.42 -3.93
C VAL A 44 9.87 13.08 -3.05
N LEU A 45 10.77 14.04 -2.80
CA LEU A 45 11.92 13.83 -1.92
C LEU A 45 11.51 13.56 -0.48
N LYS A 46 10.32 14.01 -0.07
CA LYS A 46 9.81 13.78 1.29
C LYS A 46 9.19 12.39 1.38
N SER A 47 9.59 11.64 2.39
CA SER A 47 9.08 10.30 2.71
C SER A 47 7.55 10.21 2.87
N ILE A 48 6.88 11.35 3.14
CA ILE A 48 5.41 11.49 3.20
C ILE A 48 4.74 11.11 1.90
N TYR A 49 5.41 11.30 0.78
CA TYR A 49 4.82 11.14 -0.53
C TYR A 49 5.52 10.04 -1.32
N ARG A 50 4.78 9.42 -2.23
CA ARG A 50 5.30 8.55 -3.28
C ARG A 50 4.73 9.00 -4.61
N GLU A 51 5.57 8.90 -5.63
CA GLU A 51 5.16 9.09 -7.02
C GLU A 51 4.49 7.81 -7.57
N ASN A 52 3.40 7.99 -8.30
CA ASN A 52 2.94 7.01 -9.29
C ASN A 52 3.01 7.66 -10.67
N THR A 53 3.46 6.90 -11.65
CA THR A 53 3.45 7.31 -13.05
C THR A 53 2.46 6.45 -13.82
N THR A 54 1.54 7.09 -14.54
CA THR A 54 0.62 6.43 -15.45
C THR A 54 0.86 6.97 -16.85
N THR A 55 1.19 6.09 -17.78
CA THR A 55 1.44 6.46 -19.18
C THR A 55 0.21 6.11 -20.01
N HIS A 56 -0.36 7.11 -20.67
CA HIS A 56 -1.40 6.97 -21.68
C HIS A 56 -0.81 7.21 -23.06
N ASP A 57 -1.59 7.01 -24.11
CA ASP A 57 -1.12 7.18 -25.49
C ASP A 57 -0.65 8.62 -25.76
N SER A 58 -1.37 9.62 -25.23
CA SER A 58 -1.09 11.04 -25.45
C SER A 58 -0.39 11.76 -24.30
N VAL A 59 -0.33 11.18 -23.10
CA VAL A 59 0.10 11.92 -21.89
C VAL A 59 0.75 11.01 -20.86
N ILE A 60 1.70 11.55 -20.09
CA ILE A 60 2.25 10.92 -18.90
C ILE A 60 1.70 11.67 -17.69
N VAL A 61 1.01 10.97 -16.79
CA VAL A 61 0.47 11.54 -15.55
C VAL A 61 1.34 11.07 -14.39
N LYS A 62 2.00 12.02 -13.72
CA LYS A 62 2.72 11.82 -12.48
C LYS A 62 1.88 12.34 -11.33
N SER A 63 1.54 11.48 -10.38
CA SER A 63 0.68 11.84 -9.24
C SER A 63 1.37 11.52 -7.93
N LEU A 64 1.15 12.38 -6.92
CA LEU A 64 1.61 12.15 -5.56
C LEU A 64 0.55 11.38 -4.77
N PHE A 65 1.01 10.43 -3.96
CA PHE A 65 0.18 9.70 -3.00
C PHE A 65 0.83 9.81 -1.64
N LYS A 66 0.01 9.99 -0.60
CA LYS A 66 0.50 9.93 0.77
C LYS A 66 0.93 8.49 1.08
N THR A 67 2.12 8.33 1.63
CA THR A 67 2.59 7.06 2.19
C THR A 67 2.01 6.85 3.59
N TYR A 68 1.97 7.92 4.38
CA TYR A 68 1.42 8.01 5.73
C TYR A 68 0.63 9.31 5.91
N ASP A 69 -0.34 9.30 6.81
CA ASP A 69 -1.08 10.52 7.20
C ASP A 69 -1.58 10.41 8.63
N PHE A 70 -1.66 11.53 9.33
CA PHE A 70 -2.33 11.66 10.62
C PHE A 70 -3.49 12.62 10.49
N GLY A 71 -4.63 12.26 11.06
CA GLY A 71 -5.76 13.17 11.13
C GLY A 71 -6.63 12.92 12.34
N SER A 72 -7.67 13.74 12.43
CA SER A 72 -8.67 13.66 13.49
C SER A 72 -10.00 14.15 12.96
N PHE A 73 -11.07 13.45 13.29
CA PHE A 73 -12.42 13.93 13.06
C PHE A 73 -12.87 14.85 14.19
N LYS A 74 -13.63 15.89 13.85
CA LYS A 74 -14.47 16.58 14.84
C LYS A 74 -15.53 15.63 15.37
N GLU A 75 -16.12 15.95 16.52
CA GLU A 75 -17.12 15.09 17.16
C GLU A 75 -18.30 14.75 16.23
N THR A 76 -18.85 15.74 15.53
CA THR A 76 -19.96 15.55 14.57
C THR A 76 -19.57 14.68 13.38
N GLU A 77 -18.38 14.91 12.80
CA GLU A 77 -17.83 14.09 11.71
C GLU A 77 -17.58 12.66 12.18
N LEU A 78 -17.07 12.49 13.40
CA LEU A 78 -16.81 11.18 14.00
C LEU A 78 -18.09 10.38 14.16
N LEU A 79 -19.19 11.01 14.59
CA LEU A 79 -20.50 10.35 14.67
C LEU A 79 -20.95 9.84 13.29
N GLN A 80 -20.85 10.68 12.25
CA GLN A 80 -21.19 10.28 10.89
C GLN A 80 -20.33 9.12 10.39
N VAL A 81 -19.01 9.17 10.64
CA VAL A 81 -18.09 8.08 10.32
C VAL A 81 -18.48 6.80 11.06
N LYS A 82 -18.79 6.88 12.36
CA LYS A 82 -19.24 5.71 13.15
C LYS A 82 -20.54 5.12 12.59
N ASP A 83 -21.48 5.96 12.16
CA ASP A 83 -22.74 5.50 11.57
C ASP A 83 -22.54 4.80 10.22
N LEU A 84 -21.67 5.34 9.36
CA LEU A 84 -21.27 4.69 8.11
C LEU A 84 -20.61 3.33 8.36
N LEU A 85 -19.66 3.27 9.30
CA LEU A 85 -18.97 2.02 9.66
C LEU A 85 -19.93 0.99 10.26
N ARG A 86 -20.90 1.41 11.07
CA ARG A 86 -21.96 0.54 11.60
C ARG A 86 -22.83 -0.01 10.47
N LYS A 87 -23.31 0.87 9.59
CA LYS A 87 -24.21 0.53 8.47
C LYS A 87 -23.56 -0.43 7.47
N TYR A 88 -22.32 -0.14 7.05
CA TYR A 88 -21.69 -0.85 5.93
C TYR A 88 -20.73 -1.97 6.34
N LEU A 89 -20.11 -1.87 7.52
CA LEU A 89 -19.11 -2.83 8.00
C LEU A 89 -19.57 -3.60 9.26
N ASN A 90 -20.80 -3.36 9.74
CA ASN A 90 -21.40 -4.00 10.92
C ASN A 90 -20.53 -3.84 12.19
N VAL A 91 -19.90 -2.67 12.34
CA VAL A 91 -19.12 -2.35 13.54
C VAL A 91 -20.07 -2.03 14.70
N LYS A 92 -19.97 -2.80 15.78
CA LYS A 92 -20.83 -2.63 16.97
C LYS A 92 -20.18 -1.86 18.11
N ASP A 93 -18.86 -2.00 18.26
CA ASP A 93 -18.10 -1.50 19.39
C ASP A 93 -17.07 -0.48 18.90
N PHE A 94 -17.26 0.77 19.31
CA PHE A 94 -16.40 1.90 18.97
C PHE A 94 -15.53 2.37 20.16
N ASP A 95 -15.55 1.64 21.28
CA ASP A 95 -14.66 1.87 22.43
C ASP A 95 -13.30 1.20 22.20
N LYS A 96 -13.22 0.38 21.15
CA LYS A 96 -11.98 -0.24 20.64
C LYS A 96 -11.40 0.56 19.48
N ASN A 97 -10.09 0.42 19.31
CA ASN A 97 -9.43 0.85 18.08
C ASN A 97 -9.96 0.02 16.89
N LEU A 98 -10.18 0.66 15.74
CA LEU A 98 -10.51 -0.05 14.50
C LEU A 98 -9.29 -0.08 13.59
N ILE A 99 -8.99 -1.24 13.01
CA ILE A 99 -7.92 -1.41 12.03
C ILE A 99 -8.55 -1.77 10.69
N LEU A 100 -8.74 -0.79 9.80
CA LEU A 100 -9.24 -1.05 8.46
C LEU A 100 -8.08 -1.44 7.56
N VAL A 101 -8.16 -2.64 6.98
CA VAL A 101 -7.22 -3.17 5.98
C VAL A 101 -7.93 -3.08 4.63
N PHE A 102 -7.41 -2.29 3.70
CA PHE A 102 -8.06 -2.03 2.42
C PHE A 102 -7.25 -2.54 1.23
N LYS A 103 -7.95 -3.11 0.25
CA LYS A 103 -7.47 -3.38 -1.10
C LYS A 103 -8.49 -2.93 -2.13
N ASP A 104 -8.03 -2.35 -3.22
CA ASP A 104 -8.93 -1.88 -4.26
C ASP A 104 -9.66 -3.06 -4.92
N SER A 105 -8.94 -4.08 -5.36
CA SER A 105 -9.55 -5.25 -6.00
C SER A 105 -9.11 -6.56 -5.34
N LEU A 106 -10.06 -7.47 -5.11
CA LEU A 106 -9.83 -8.88 -4.86
C LEU A 106 -9.87 -9.62 -6.20
N LEU A 107 -8.78 -10.29 -6.57
CA LEU A 107 -8.65 -10.95 -7.86
C LEU A 107 -8.67 -12.46 -7.74
N GLY A 108 -9.60 -13.13 -8.42
CA GLY A 108 -9.57 -14.57 -8.68
C GLY A 108 -8.38 -15.00 -9.52
N TYR A 109 -8.10 -16.30 -9.56
CA TYR A 109 -6.92 -16.84 -10.24
C TYR A 109 -6.83 -16.44 -11.72
N THR A 110 -7.95 -16.49 -12.45
CA THR A 110 -8.02 -16.12 -13.88
C THR A 110 -7.58 -14.68 -14.14
N HIS A 111 -7.97 -13.73 -13.28
CA HIS A 111 -7.59 -12.33 -13.43
C HIS A 111 -6.20 -12.03 -12.87
N TYR A 112 -5.80 -12.76 -11.83
CA TYR A 112 -4.46 -12.72 -11.26
C TYR A 112 -3.39 -13.16 -12.29
N SER A 113 -3.63 -14.25 -13.01
CA SER A 113 -2.66 -14.83 -13.95
C SER A 113 -2.45 -13.99 -15.23
N LYS A 114 -3.44 -13.19 -15.63
CA LYS A 114 -3.46 -12.47 -16.91
C LYS A 114 -2.65 -11.17 -16.96
N SER A 115 -2.24 -10.57 -15.84
CA SER A 115 -1.58 -9.24 -15.88
C SER A 115 -0.41 -9.12 -14.92
N ILE A 116 0.76 -8.72 -15.44
CA ILE A 116 1.94 -8.35 -14.65
C ILE A 116 1.59 -7.23 -13.67
N GLN A 117 0.74 -6.28 -14.06
CA GLN A 117 0.35 -5.18 -13.20
C GLN A 117 -0.57 -5.64 -12.08
N ASN A 118 -1.49 -6.59 -12.35
CA ASN A 118 -2.30 -7.24 -11.33
C ASN A 118 -1.43 -8.01 -10.32
N ARG A 119 -0.40 -8.69 -10.80
CA ARG A 119 0.60 -9.39 -9.96
C ARG A 119 1.42 -8.39 -9.11
N ARG A 120 1.93 -7.31 -9.71
CA ARG A 120 2.65 -6.22 -9.02
C ARG A 120 1.79 -5.53 -7.96
N ASN A 121 0.49 -5.34 -8.20
CA ASN A 121 -0.44 -4.75 -7.22
C ASN A 121 -0.62 -5.65 -5.97
N ILE A 122 -0.23 -6.93 -6.03
CA ILE A 122 -0.38 -7.92 -4.94
C ILE A 122 1.00 -8.30 -4.35
N ASP A 123 2.08 -7.59 -4.70
CA ASP A 123 3.48 -7.89 -4.31
C ASP A 123 3.97 -9.28 -4.75
N GLU A 124 3.37 -9.87 -5.78
CA GLU A 124 3.78 -11.16 -6.34
C GLU A 124 4.40 -10.92 -7.72
N THR A 125 5.65 -11.35 -7.93
CA THR A 125 6.32 -11.22 -9.24
C THR A 125 6.10 -12.46 -10.12
N ASP A 126 5.71 -13.57 -9.50
CA ASP A 126 5.80 -14.88 -10.11
C ASP A 126 4.45 -15.33 -10.66
N ILE A 127 4.48 -15.94 -11.85
CA ILE A 127 3.36 -16.71 -12.36
C ILE A 127 3.30 -17.99 -11.53
N ILE A 128 2.19 -18.19 -10.83
CA ILE A 128 1.96 -19.37 -10.00
C ILE A 128 0.82 -20.19 -10.57
N SER A 129 0.80 -21.48 -10.29
CA SER A 129 -0.35 -22.33 -10.61
C SER A 129 -1.55 -22.00 -9.72
N GLU A 130 -2.75 -22.39 -10.15
CA GLU A 130 -3.98 -22.22 -9.37
C GLU A 130 -3.88 -22.88 -7.99
N LYS A 131 -3.26 -24.06 -7.93
CA LYS A 131 -3.02 -24.78 -6.68
C LYS A 131 -2.16 -23.97 -5.72
N GLU A 132 -1.08 -23.36 -6.22
CA GLU A 132 -0.20 -22.51 -5.40
C GLU A 132 -0.91 -21.22 -4.99
N TYR A 133 -1.70 -20.62 -5.89
CA TYR A 133 -2.56 -19.48 -5.57
C TYR A 133 -3.51 -19.80 -4.41
N ILE A 134 -4.25 -20.91 -4.47
CA ILE A 134 -5.16 -21.36 -3.41
C ILE A 134 -4.39 -21.60 -2.10
N LYS A 135 -3.24 -22.28 -2.17
CA LYS A 135 -2.39 -22.56 -1.01
C LYS A 135 -1.93 -21.27 -0.32
N ARG A 136 -1.54 -20.24 -1.08
CA ARG A 136 -1.19 -18.92 -0.53
C ARG A 136 -2.35 -18.26 0.21
N ARG A 137 -3.58 -18.33 -0.34
CA ARG A 137 -4.79 -17.80 0.34
C ARG A 137 -5.11 -18.55 1.62
N GLN A 138 -5.01 -19.89 1.61
CA GLN A 138 -5.20 -20.71 2.80
C GLN A 138 -4.17 -20.38 3.88
N TYR A 139 -2.90 -20.22 3.47
CA TYR A 139 -1.84 -19.81 4.36
C TYR A 139 -2.13 -18.44 4.99
N TYR A 140 -2.48 -17.43 4.18
CA TYR A 140 -2.85 -16.11 4.68
C TYR A 140 -4.03 -16.17 5.66
N ASP A 141 -5.12 -16.84 5.30
CA ASP A 141 -6.30 -16.97 6.14
C ASP A 141 -5.95 -17.64 7.49
N SER A 142 -5.13 -18.70 7.48
CA SER A 142 -4.68 -19.36 8.71
C SER A 142 -3.93 -18.42 9.66
N ARG A 143 -3.20 -17.44 9.12
CA ARG A 143 -2.49 -16.42 9.90
C ARG A 143 -3.46 -15.42 10.53
N GLN A 144 -4.60 -15.14 9.89
CA GLN A 144 -5.61 -14.21 10.44
C GLN A 144 -6.15 -14.64 11.80
N LYS A 145 -6.11 -15.94 12.14
CA LYS A 145 -6.41 -16.42 13.50
C LYS A 145 -5.49 -15.79 14.56
N LYS A 146 -4.19 -15.69 14.28
CA LYS A 146 -3.21 -15.04 15.18
C LYS A 146 -3.44 -13.53 15.23
N CYS A 147 -3.83 -12.94 14.09
CA CYS A 147 -4.08 -11.50 13.97
C CYS A 147 -5.29 -11.05 14.76
N LYS A 148 -6.38 -11.83 14.73
CA LYS A 148 -7.55 -11.60 15.57
C LYS A 148 -7.20 -11.66 17.06
N LYS A 149 -6.35 -12.60 17.47
CA LYS A 149 -5.86 -12.68 18.86
C LYS A 149 -5.00 -11.48 19.23
N PHE A 150 -4.09 -11.08 18.35
CA PHE A 150 -3.24 -9.90 18.53
C PHE A 150 -4.10 -8.63 18.67
N ALA A 151 -5.04 -8.40 17.76
CA ALA A 151 -5.91 -7.21 17.81
C ALA A 151 -6.76 -7.20 19.09
N LYS A 152 -7.35 -8.34 19.47
CA LYS A 152 -8.10 -8.46 20.73
C LYS A 152 -7.24 -8.12 21.95
N LYS A 153 -5.99 -8.58 22.00
CA LYS A 153 -5.05 -8.26 23.09
C LYS A 153 -4.74 -6.76 23.20
N ASN A 154 -4.75 -6.05 22.07
CA ASN A 154 -4.44 -4.62 21.99
C ASN A 154 -5.71 -3.74 21.89
N ASN A 155 -6.82 -4.21 22.44
CA ASN A 155 -8.12 -3.53 22.41
C ASN A 155 -8.50 -2.98 21.02
N ALA A 156 -8.34 -3.82 19.98
CA ALA A 156 -8.56 -3.45 18.60
C ALA A 156 -9.41 -4.47 17.83
N THR A 157 -10.11 -3.98 16.81
CA THR A 157 -10.95 -4.78 15.89
C THR A 157 -10.46 -4.61 14.45
N PRO A 158 -9.94 -5.68 13.82
CA PRO A 158 -9.53 -5.62 12.42
C PRO A 158 -10.75 -5.79 11.50
N LEU A 159 -10.81 -4.96 10.46
CA LEU A 159 -11.84 -4.95 9.42
C LEU A 159 -11.14 -5.09 8.06
N TYR A 160 -11.38 -6.20 7.37
CA TYR A 160 -10.79 -6.44 6.06
C TYR A 160 -11.77 -6.00 4.99
N THR A 161 -11.35 -5.08 4.14
CA THR A 161 -12.23 -4.32 3.25
C THR A 161 -11.71 -4.32 1.82
N TYR A 162 -12.62 -4.24 0.85
CA TYR A 162 -12.27 -4.20 -0.56
C TYR A 162 -13.21 -3.31 -1.39
N SER A 163 -12.74 -2.71 -2.49
CA SER A 163 -13.61 -1.95 -3.41
C SER A 163 -14.36 -2.89 -4.36
N GLU A 164 -13.60 -3.76 -5.03
CA GLU A 164 -14.08 -4.62 -6.11
C GLU A 164 -13.75 -6.09 -5.84
N ASN A 165 -14.66 -6.97 -6.25
CA ASN A 165 -14.43 -8.41 -6.27
C ASN A 165 -14.51 -8.87 -7.73
N ILE A 166 -13.39 -9.33 -8.27
CA ILE A 166 -13.24 -9.76 -9.66
C ILE A 166 -12.92 -11.26 -9.63
N ASP A 167 -13.96 -12.08 -9.79
CA ASP A 167 -13.91 -13.55 -9.74
C ASP A 167 -13.24 -14.14 -8.48
N PHE A 168 -13.22 -13.40 -7.38
CA PHE A 168 -12.60 -13.83 -6.15
C PHE A 168 -13.55 -14.73 -5.34
N ASN A 169 -13.36 -16.04 -5.47
CA ASN A 169 -14.25 -17.07 -4.91
C ASN A 169 -13.72 -17.74 -3.62
N PHE A 170 -12.56 -17.33 -3.11
CA PHE A 170 -11.99 -17.95 -1.91
C PHE A 170 -12.74 -17.52 -0.64
N LYS A 171 -13.38 -18.49 0.02
CA LYS A 171 -14.09 -18.30 1.30
C LYS A 171 -13.12 -18.39 2.48
N SER A 172 -12.95 -17.29 3.17
CA SER A 172 -12.11 -17.20 4.37
C SER A 172 -12.77 -17.83 5.59
N LYS A 173 -12.01 -18.56 6.40
CA LYS A 173 -12.47 -19.21 7.64
C LYS A 173 -12.27 -18.33 8.87
N TYR A 174 -11.23 -17.49 8.88
CA TYR A 174 -10.79 -16.79 10.10
C TYR A 174 -11.11 -15.30 10.11
N HIS A 175 -11.61 -14.75 9.00
CA HIS A 175 -12.01 -13.35 8.90
C HIS A 175 -13.11 -13.16 7.86
N ASN A 176 -13.86 -12.08 8.01
CA ASN A 176 -14.85 -11.62 7.05
C ASN A 176 -14.25 -10.49 6.21
N LYS A 177 -14.66 -10.42 4.95
CA LYS A 177 -14.29 -9.35 4.01
C LYS A 177 -15.53 -8.53 3.70
N TYR A 178 -15.42 -7.22 3.77
CA TYR A 178 -16.52 -6.29 3.55
C TYR A 178 -16.26 -5.46 2.30
N LYS A 179 -17.27 -5.29 1.45
CA LYS A 179 -17.18 -4.31 0.36
C LYS A 179 -17.22 -2.92 0.97
N LEU A 180 -16.24 -2.09 0.65
CA LEU A 180 -16.12 -0.72 1.12
C LEU A 180 -16.86 0.19 0.14
N PRO A 181 -17.91 0.91 0.56
CA PRO A 181 -18.57 1.89 -0.29
C PRO A 181 -17.65 3.05 -0.65
N ASP A 182 -17.88 3.66 -1.82
CA ASP A 182 -17.07 4.78 -2.31
C ASP A 182 -17.04 5.97 -1.35
N VAL A 183 -18.12 6.22 -0.62
CA VAL A 183 -18.14 7.27 0.41
C VAL A 183 -17.09 7.01 1.50
N ILE A 184 -16.99 5.78 2.03
CA ILE A 184 -16.01 5.43 3.06
C ILE A 184 -14.60 5.39 2.46
N LYS A 185 -14.47 4.89 1.22
CA LYS A 185 -13.21 4.91 0.46
C LYS A 185 -12.69 6.33 0.27
N SER A 186 -13.55 7.30 -0.03
CA SER A 186 -13.16 8.70 -0.23
C SER A 186 -12.65 9.37 1.05
N ILE A 187 -13.17 8.96 2.22
CA ILE A 187 -12.75 9.47 3.53
C ILE A 187 -11.36 8.94 3.90
N PHE A 188 -11.11 7.64 3.68
CA PHE A 188 -9.93 6.97 4.25
C PHE A 188 -8.84 6.58 3.24
N PHE A 189 -9.22 6.34 1.99
CA PHE A 189 -8.41 5.67 0.97
C PHE A 189 -8.48 6.40 -0.39
N LYS A 190 -8.49 7.73 -0.36
CA LYS A 190 -8.53 8.55 -1.58
C LYS A 190 -7.34 8.22 -2.49
N ASN A 191 -7.65 7.70 -3.68
CA ASN A 191 -6.69 7.34 -4.73
C ASN A 191 -5.65 6.27 -4.37
N VAL A 192 -5.85 5.47 -3.32
CA VAL A 192 -4.88 4.42 -2.96
C VAL A 192 -5.40 3.05 -3.36
N LYS A 193 -4.52 2.21 -3.92
CA LYS A 193 -4.86 0.83 -4.28
C LYS A 193 -4.93 -0.10 -3.07
N ARG A 194 -4.29 0.30 -1.98
CA ARG A 194 -4.17 -0.47 -0.74
C ARG A 194 -3.76 0.45 0.39
N GLY A 195 -4.09 0.04 1.61
CA GLY A 195 -3.62 0.75 2.79
C GLY A 195 -4.25 0.26 4.06
N HIS A 196 -3.86 0.91 5.14
CA HIS A 196 -4.30 0.63 6.48
C HIS A 196 -4.74 1.92 7.15
N ILE A 197 -5.83 1.87 7.90
CA ILE A 197 -6.23 2.91 8.83
C ILE A 197 -6.29 2.31 10.22
N ILE A 198 -5.67 2.99 11.18
CA ILE A 198 -5.94 2.78 12.61
C ILE A 198 -6.79 3.96 13.06
N LEU A 199 -8.04 3.72 13.45
CA LEU A 199 -8.97 4.72 13.98
C LEU A 199 -9.16 4.50 15.48
N LYS A 200 -8.80 5.49 16.28
CA LYS A 200 -8.98 5.49 17.74
C LYS A 200 -10.42 5.90 18.10
N PRO A 201 -10.93 5.50 19.30
CA PRO A 201 -12.27 5.87 19.76
C PRO A 201 -12.57 7.38 19.78
N ASN A 202 -11.52 8.19 20.01
CA ASN A 202 -11.56 9.65 20.06
C ASN A 202 -11.52 10.34 18.67
N GLY A 203 -11.57 9.57 17.58
CA GLY A 203 -11.59 10.09 16.21
C GLY A 203 -10.23 10.43 15.62
N GLN A 204 -9.13 10.27 16.36
CA GLN A 204 -7.80 10.30 15.77
C GLN A 204 -7.61 9.10 14.85
N TYR A 205 -7.03 9.32 13.67
CA TYR A 205 -6.68 8.24 12.77
C TYR A 205 -5.25 8.36 12.23
N PHE A 206 -4.69 7.21 11.90
CA PHE A 206 -3.41 7.08 11.24
C PHE A 206 -3.56 6.22 9.99
N TYR A 207 -3.17 6.78 8.86
CA TYR A 207 -3.09 6.09 7.57
C TYR A 207 -1.67 5.62 7.30
N TYR A 208 -1.53 4.41 6.76
CA TYR A 208 -0.27 3.97 6.17
C TYR A 208 -0.49 2.94 5.05
N SER A 209 0.27 3.09 3.96
CA SER A 209 0.17 2.18 2.81
C SER A 209 0.52 0.72 3.13
N PHE A 210 1.38 0.47 4.13
CA PHE A 210 1.90 -0.87 4.46
C PHE A 210 2.30 -0.99 5.93
N LEU A 211 1.47 -1.58 6.81
CA LEU A 211 1.85 -1.75 8.22
C LEU A 211 2.36 -3.15 8.52
N THR A 212 3.48 -3.23 9.24
CA THR A 212 3.88 -4.46 9.90
C THR A 212 3.14 -4.65 11.22
N GLN A 213 3.06 -5.87 11.74
CA GLN A 213 2.42 -6.14 13.02
C GLN A 213 3.08 -5.37 14.18
N ALA A 214 4.41 -5.25 14.19
CA ALA A 214 5.13 -4.45 15.19
C ALA A 214 4.76 -2.96 15.09
N GLN A 215 4.66 -2.45 13.86
CA GLN A 215 4.22 -1.08 13.58
C GLN A 215 2.77 -0.86 14.04
N VAL A 216 1.85 -1.79 13.75
CA VAL A 216 0.47 -1.73 14.27
C VAL A 216 0.48 -1.71 15.79
N LYS A 217 1.26 -2.58 16.45
CA LYS A 217 1.36 -2.61 17.92
C LYS A 217 1.76 -1.24 18.47
N LYS A 218 2.84 -0.67 17.93
CA LYS A 218 3.34 0.65 18.32
C LYS A 218 2.28 1.73 18.16
N MET A 219 1.55 1.72 17.05
CA MET A 219 0.48 2.70 16.79
C MET A 219 -0.76 2.50 17.67
N LEU A 220 -1.03 1.30 18.16
CA LEU A 220 -2.13 1.04 19.10
C LEU A 220 -1.79 1.48 20.54
N GLU A 221 -0.53 1.36 20.96
CA GLU A 221 -0.10 1.62 22.34
C GLU A 221 0.35 3.07 22.59
N SER A 222 0.87 3.75 21.57
CA SER A 222 1.58 5.03 21.78
C SER A 222 0.67 6.27 21.81
N ASP A 223 1.10 7.28 22.56
CA ASP A 223 0.72 8.67 22.29
C ASP A 223 1.26 9.07 20.92
N TRP A 224 0.40 9.62 20.06
CA TRP A 224 0.77 10.00 18.71
C TRP A 224 1.36 11.40 18.62
N LYS A 225 1.32 12.21 19.69
CA LYS A 225 1.89 13.57 19.67
C LYS A 225 3.32 13.63 19.12
N PRO A 226 4.27 12.75 19.51
CA PRO A 226 5.63 12.78 18.95
C PRO A 226 5.66 12.48 17.46
N PHE A 227 4.87 11.50 16.99
CA PHE A 227 4.81 11.13 15.58
C PHE A 227 4.16 12.22 14.73
N ILE A 228 3.12 12.88 15.26
CA ILE A 228 2.45 14.01 14.61
C ILE A 228 3.41 15.22 14.54
N LYS A 229 4.21 15.46 15.58
CA LYS A 229 5.22 16.52 15.57
C LYS A 229 6.30 16.26 14.51
N ASP A 230 6.81 15.03 14.44
CA ASP A 230 7.80 14.63 13.43
C ASP A 230 7.20 14.75 12.01
N PHE A 231 5.96 14.27 11.83
CA PHE A 231 5.18 14.40 10.60
C PHE A 231 5.06 15.85 10.14
N ASN A 232 4.63 16.74 11.03
CA ASN A 232 4.46 18.15 10.70
C ASN A 232 5.79 18.82 10.38
N THR A 233 6.87 18.46 11.09
CA THR A 233 8.23 18.95 10.80
C THR A 233 8.65 18.59 9.38
N VAL A 234 8.56 17.31 8.98
CA VAL A 234 8.89 16.86 7.61
C VAL A 234 8.00 17.56 6.58
N LYS A 235 6.72 17.72 6.88
CA LYS A 235 5.77 18.38 5.98
C LYS A 235 6.14 19.84 5.73
N SER A 236 6.48 20.61 6.77
CA SER A 236 6.76 22.05 6.67
C SER A 236 8.21 22.39 6.30
N ASP A 237 9.19 21.59 6.74
CA ASP A 237 10.61 21.88 6.53
C ASP A 237 11.05 21.38 5.13
N PRO A 238 11.57 22.25 4.25
CA PRO A 238 12.09 21.83 2.95
C PRO A 238 13.37 20.99 3.05
N LYS A 239 14.10 21.04 4.16
CA LYS A 239 15.39 20.34 4.35
C LYS A 239 15.24 18.98 5.04
N LYS A 240 14.07 18.68 5.62
CA LYS A 240 13.81 17.40 6.29
C LYS A 240 13.03 16.47 5.36
N TYR A 241 13.65 15.35 4.98
CA TYR A 241 13.09 14.42 4.01
C TYR A 241 12.52 13.15 4.64
N SER A 242 13.05 12.71 5.78
CA SER A 242 12.64 11.46 6.44
C SER A 242 12.00 11.71 7.80
N LEU A 243 11.10 10.79 8.17
CA LEU A 243 10.61 10.69 9.52
C LEU A 243 11.50 9.76 10.33
N GLU A 244 11.97 10.26 11.45
CA GLU A 244 12.75 9.49 12.42
C GLU A 244 11.95 8.28 12.91
N PHE A 245 10.63 8.44 13.11
CA PHE A 245 9.82 7.33 13.60
C PHE A 245 9.65 6.20 12.57
N ILE A 246 9.64 6.53 11.27
CA ILE A 246 9.55 5.55 10.18
C ILE A 246 10.88 4.85 9.97
N GLU A 247 11.99 5.58 9.97
CA GLU A 247 13.34 5.00 9.92
C GLU A 247 13.51 3.97 11.04
N LYS A 248 13.19 4.37 12.28
CA LYS A 248 13.21 3.45 13.42
C LYS A 248 12.28 2.25 13.22
N MET A 249 11.09 2.44 12.65
CA MET A 249 10.16 1.35 12.36
C MET A 249 10.67 0.39 11.27
N TYR A 250 11.51 0.86 10.34
CA TYR A 250 12.19 0.02 9.37
C TYR A 250 13.34 -0.76 10.00
N GLU A 251 14.18 -0.11 10.80
CA GLU A 251 15.26 -0.75 11.54
C GLU A 251 14.73 -1.86 12.47
N ASP A 252 13.68 -1.57 13.24
CA ASP A 252 13.01 -2.54 14.11
C ASP A 252 12.55 -3.76 13.30
N PHE A 253 11.96 -3.53 12.12
CA PHE A 253 11.51 -4.59 11.22
C PHE A 253 12.67 -5.44 10.67
N GLU A 254 13.76 -4.82 10.21
CA GLU A 254 14.93 -5.54 9.73
C GLU A 254 15.57 -6.40 10.82
N ASN A 255 15.65 -5.87 12.04
CA ASN A 255 16.16 -6.60 13.20
C ASN A 255 15.28 -7.81 13.53
N GLU A 256 13.95 -7.65 13.53
CA GLU A 256 13.02 -8.77 13.69
C GLU A 256 13.21 -9.85 12.61
N MET A 257 13.37 -9.44 11.34
CA MET A 257 13.64 -10.38 10.24
C MET A 257 14.94 -11.16 10.47
N ARG A 258 16.03 -10.46 10.85
CA ARG A 258 17.32 -11.09 11.13
C ARG A 258 17.20 -12.13 12.25
N VAL A 259 16.49 -11.81 13.33
CA VAL A 259 16.25 -12.73 14.45
C VAL A 259 15.48 -13.97 13.99
N GLU A 260 14.45 -13.81 13.15
CA GLU A 260 13.63 -14.93 12.67
C GLU A 260 14.42 -15.84 11.70
N ILE A 261 15.21 -15.26 10.80
CA ILE A 261 16.13 -16.01 9.92
C ILE A 261 17.14 -16.81 10.76
N MET A 262 17.70 -16.20 11.81
CA MET A 262 18.61 -16.89 12.74
C MET A 262 17.93 -18.03 13.50
N ARG A 263 16.65 -17.89 13.88
CA ARG A 263 15.89 -18.98 14.52
C ARG A 263 15.63 -20.14 13.57
N HIS A 264 15.17 -19.86 12.35
CA HIS A 264 14.93 -20.90 11.35
C HIS A 264 16.19 -21.64 10.94
N SER A 265 17.32 -20.93 10.77
CA SER A 265 18.61 -21.57 10.47
C SER A 265 19.12 -22.44 11.63
N LYS A 266 18.82 -22.10 12.88
CA LYS A 266 19.12 -22.97 14.03
C LYS A 266 18.21 -24.20 14.09
N GLN A 267 16.92 -24.06 13.79
CA GLN A 267 15.98 -25.18 13.73
C GLN A 267 16.35 -26.16 12.61
N SER A 268 16.61 -25.68 11.39
CA SER A 268 17.00 -26.55 10.28
C SER A 268 18.35 -27.25 10.49
N LYS A 269 19.29 -26.61 11.22
CA LYS A 269 20.54 -27.28 11.66
C LYS A 269 20.29 -28.38 12.68
N LYS A 270 19.31 -28.22 13.59
CA LYS A 270 18.90 -29.26 14.53
C LYS A 270 18.14 -30.41 13.86
N GLU A 271 17.51 -30.15 12.72
CA GLU A 271 16.69 -31.12 11.98
C GLU A 271 17.45 -31.88 10.87
N LYS A 272 18.77 -31.69 10.68
CA LYS A 272 19.57 -32.55 9.76
C LYS A 272 19.44 -34.01 10.20
N GLY A 273 18.87 -34.96 9.44
CA GLY A 273 19.04 -35.31 8.02
C GLY A 273 18.80 -34.25 6.93
N THR A 274 19.86 -34.02 6.16
CA THR A 274 19.96 -33.40 4.82
C THR A 274 18.92 -32.32 4.42
N PRO A 275 19.28 -31.02 4.42
CA PRO A 275 18.38 -29.96 3.99
C PRO A 275 18.38 -29.80 2.46
N ASN A 276 17.27 -30.13 1.81
CA ASN A 276 16.91 -29.53 0.51
C ASN A 276 16.27 -28.15 0.79
N ILE A 277 17.10 -27.16 1.14
CA ILE A 277 16.62 -25.77 1.27
C ILE A 277 16.53 -25.20 -0.13
N THR A 278 15.36 -25.35 -0.75
CA THR A 278 14.95 -24.39 -1.78
C THR A 278 14.86 -23.02 -1.09
N SER A 279 15.53 -22.03 -1.66
CA SER A 279 15.65 -20.67 -1.11
C SER A 279 14.31 -19.92 -1.16
N GLY A 280 13.33 -20.37 -0.38
CA GLY A 280 12.11 -19.61 -0.15
C GLY A 280 12.43 -18.42 0.75
N ARG A 281 12.10 -17.20 0.31
CA ARG A 281 12.17 -16.01 1.17
C ARG A 281 11.32 -16.26 2.43
N ILE A 282 11.97 -16.41 3.58
CA ILE A 282 11.30 -16.49 4.88
C ILE A 282 10.73 -15.09 5.15
N THR A 283 9.44 -14.90 4.89
CA THR A 283 8.73 -13.69 5.30
C THR A 283 8.17 -13.94 6.69
N PRO A 284 8.55 -13.15 7.72
CA PRO A 284 7.98 -13.31 9.04
C PRO A 284 6.45 -13.16 8.95
N PRO A 285 5.70 -13.96 9.73
CA PRO A 285 4.26 -13.96 9.67
C PRO A 285 3.73 -12.62 10.14
N ASN A 286 3.24 -11.83 9.20
CA ASN A 286 2.85 -10.47 9.48
C ASN A 286 1.36 -10.30 9.20
N CYS A 287 0.66 -9.88 10.24
CA CYS A 287 -0.79 -9.90 10.32
C CYS A 287 -1.50 -8.89 9.45
N PHE A 288 -0.78 -7.84 9.09
CA PHE A 288 -1.28 -6.70 8.37
C PHE A 288 -0.42 -6.38 7.15
N THR A 289 0.52 -7.27 6.79
CA THR A 289 1.12 -7.18 5.47
C THR A 289 0.20 -7.77 4.44
N HIS A 290 0.28 -7.19 3.25
CA HIS A 290 -0.57 -7.49 2.09
C HIS A 290 -0.44 -8.91 1.56
N ALA A 291 0.31 -9.79 2.24
CA ALA A 291 0.58 -11.18 1.89
C ALA A 291 -0.71 -11.86 1.42
N SER A 292 -0.96 -11.76 0.13
CA SER A 292 -1.81 -12.65 -0.63
C SER A 292 -3.28 -12.78 -0.14
N PHE A 293 -4.08 -11.70 -0.28
CA PHE A 293 -5.52 -11.83 -0.62
C PHE A 293 -5.70 -12.12 -2.07
#